data_AF-A0A0M8PBM4-F1
#
_entry.id   AF-A0A0M8PBM4-F1
#
_cell.length_a   1.000
_cell.length_b   1.000
_cell.length_c   1.000
_cell.angle_alpha   90.00
_cell.angle_beta   90.00
_cell.angle_gamma   90.00
#
_symmetry.space_group_name_H-M   'P 1'
#
loop_
_entity.id
_entity.type
_entity.pdbx_description
1 polymer ?
#
loop_
_entity_poly.entity_id
_entity_poly.type
_entity_poly.pdbx_seq_one_letter_code
_entity_poly.pdbx_strand_id
1 'polypeptide(L)'
;MMTSHGAFAEYAIAPYYTTFHIPDSTSYEEAATIPLAAYTSACALFQELELPEPWSLLAKAAGKVGTKCPLVIYGASTATGDFAIKLAAAANIHPIITVGSKRSELLKPFLDESKGDVIIDYTAYPTEDELIHAIKEAVKRGGAPDGRCWKAYDTVTDDETIRLVTKVIAGPPDDAGRRPKMTNIGLKTDVEGTDPSVDVVYTMVGRVHSEDENDKLFGVTWGAAFSRGLREGWFTGHPYVIGKNGLEGLSEGLNSLKSGKIRAQKFLTRPSETPGASAQVGATARNARGQVFVARSRDLPACS
;
A
#
# COMPACT_ATOMS: atom_id res chain seq x y z
N MET A 1 8.76 -8.14 15.93
CA MET A 1 8.99 -8.77 14.59
C MET A 1 10.37 -9.46 14.56
N MET A 2 10.66 -10.34 15.53
CA MET A 2 11.92 -11.08 15.71
C MET A 2 11.61 -12.48 16.30
N THR A 3 10.51 -13.08 15.88
CA THR A 3 10.01 -14.37 16.36
C THR A 3 10.12 -15.41 15.25
N SER A 4 10.03 -16.69 15.58
CA SER A 4 9.92 -17.78 14.59
C SER A 4 8.71 -17.57 13.65
N HIS A 5 8.71 -18.28 12.51
CA HIS A 5 7.66 -18.31 11.47
C HIS A 5 7.68 -17.18 10.41
N GLY A 6 8.86 -16.84 9.89
CA GLY A 6 8.98 -15.99 8.70
C GLY A 6 8.52 -16.67 7.39
N ALA A 7 8.29 -15.88 6.34
CA ALA A 7 7.78 -16.36 5.06
C ALA A 7 8.84 -16.96 4.10
N PHE A 8 10.14 -16.90 4.44
CA PHE A 8 11.22 -17.47 3.63
C PHE A 8 11.42 -18.97 3.91
N ALA A 9 10.36 -19.75 3.70
CA ALA A 9 10.33 -21.20 3.90
C ALA A 9 9.22 -21.84 3.05
N GLU A 10 9.22 -23.17 2.93
CA GLU A 10 8.13 -23.91 2.26
C GLU A 10 6.80 -23.85 3.02
N TYR A 11 6.87 -23.65 4.35
CA TYR A 11 5.70 -23.54 5.22
C TYR A 11 5.84 -22.31 6.12
N ALA A 12 4.74 -21.58 6.33
CA ALA A 12 4.68 -20.44 7.22
C ALA A 12 3.38 -20.47 8.04
N ILE A 13 3.44 -19.90 9.25
CA ILE A 13 2.27 -19.66 10.08
C ILE A 13 1.92 -18.18 9.97
N ALA A 14 0.68 -17.88 9.59
CA ALA A 14 0.19 -16.51 9.50
C ALA A 14 -1.06 -16.34 10.38
N PRO A 15 -1.18 -15.24 11.13
CA PRO A 15 -2.40 -14.95 11.88
C PRO A 15 -3.59 -14.76 10.93
N TYR A 16 -4.72 -15.40 11.26
CA TYR A 16 -5.92 -15.39 10.41
C TYR A 16 -6.44 -13.98 10.10
N TYR A 17 -6.19 -13.03 11.00
CA TYR A 17 -6.64 -11.64 10.87
C TYR A 17 -5.74 -10.78 9.96
N THR A 18 -4.67 -11.33 9.41
CA THR A 18 -3.83 -10.67 8.39
C THR A 18 -3.66 -11.50 7.12
N THR A 19 -4.48 -12.54 6.96
CA THR A 19 -4.56 -13.33 5.74
C THR A 19 -5.84 -13.01 4.98
N PHE A 20 -5.84 -13.27 3.68
CA PHE A 20 -7.00 -13.06 2.84
C PHE A 20 -7.01 -14.06 1.68
N HIS A 21 -8.18 -14.27 1.10
CA HIS A 21 -8.37 -15.26 0.05
C HIS A 21 -7.92 -14.69 -1.30
N ILE A 22 -7.00 -15.38 -1.97
CA ILE A 22 -6.56 -15.02 -3.33
C ILE A 22 -7.66 -15.46 -4.30
N PRO A 23 -8.29 -14.57 -5.08
CA PRO A 23 -9.26 -14.99 -6.10
C PRO A 23 -8.58 -15.83 -7.20
N ASP A 24 -9.33 -16.74 -7.84
CA ASP A 24 -8.81 -17.58 -8.94
C ASP A 24 -8.24 -16.77 -10.12
N SER A 25 -8.66 -15.51 -10.27
CA SER A 25 -8.18 -14.57 -11.28
C SER A 25 -6.82 -13.94 -10.96
N THR A 26 -6.25 -14.16 -9.77
CA THR A 26 -5.02 -13.53 -9.30
C THR A 26 -3.94 -14.59 -9.07
N SER A 27 -2.75 -14.37 -9.63
CA SER A 27 -1.62 -15.28 -9.44
C SER A 27 -1.06 -15.20 -8.01
N TYR A 28 -0.37 -16.26 -7.57
CA TYR A 28 0.33 -16.24 -6.29
C TYR A 28 1.40 -15.16 -6.23
N GLU A 29 2.10 -14.91 -7.34
CA GLU A 29 3.12 -13.87 -7.43
C GLU A 29 2.52 -12.47 -7.26
N GLU A 30 1.43 -12.17 -7.97
CA GLU A 30 0.74 -10.90 -7.81
C GLU A 30 0.23 -10.73 -6.37
N ALA A 31 -0.42 -11.76 -5.84
CA ALA A 31 -0.93 -11.74 -4.46
C ALA A 31 0.17 -11.52 -3.43
N ALA A 32 1.36 -12.09 -3.62
CA ALA A 32 2.50 -11.94 -2.71
C ALA A 32 3.04 -10.49 -2.65
N THR A 33 2.68 -9.62 -3.59
CA THR A 33 3.09 -8.21 -3.57
C THR A 33 2.30 -7.36 -2.57
N ILE A 34 1.13 -7.85 -2.14
CA ILE A 34 0.08 -7.08 -1.48
C ILE A 34 0.28 -6.93 0.02
N PRO A 35 0.41 -8.00 0.84
CA PRO A 35 0.04 -7.95 2.26
C PRO A 35 0.71 -6.82 3.04
N LEU A 36 2.06 -6.80 3.05
CA LEU A 36 2.80 -5.81 3.84
C LEU A 36 2.47 -4.37 3.39
N ALA A 37 2.56 -4.09 2.09
CA ALA A 37 2.47 -2.72 1.59
C ALA A 37 1.02 -2.20 1.58
N ALA A 38 0.05 -3.05 1.29
CA ALA A 38 -1.37 -2.69 1.33
C ALA A 38 -1.86 -2.45 2.76
N TYR A 39 -1.52 -3.33 3.72
CA TYR A 39 -1.87 -3.09 5.13
C TYR A 39 -1.17 -1.84 5.68
N THR A 40 0.12 -1.62 5.35
CA THR A 40 0.81 -0.38 5.75
C THR A 40 0.06 0.85 5.24
N SER A 41 -0.38 0.83 3.97
CA SER A 41 -1.12 1.94 3.37
C SER A 41 -2.50 2.12 3.99
N ALA A 42 -3.19 1.03 4.33
CA ALA A 42 -4.45 1.09 5.05
C ALA A 42 -4.27 1.73 6.44
N CYS A 43 -3.26 1.32 7.21
CA CYS A 43 -2.95 1.96 8.50
C CYS A 43 -2.63 3.45 8.32
N ALA A 44 -1.83 3.79 7.32
CA ALA A 44 -1.45 5.18 7.03
C ALA A 44 -2.68 6.06 6.78
N LEU A 45 -3.55 5.64 5.87
CA LEU A 45 -4.69 6.44 5.44
C LEU A 45 -5.80 6.49 6.50
N PHE A 46 -6.19 5.33 7.03
CA PHE A 46 -7.43 5.21 7.78
C PHE A 46 -7.22 5.27 9.30
N GLN A 47 -6.07 4.82 9.82
CA GLN A 47 -5.77 4.92 11.26
C GLN A 47 -5.00 6.20 11.60
N GLU A 48 -3.91 6.51 10.87
CA GLU A 48 -3.04 7.65 11.23
C GLU A 48 -3.57 8.99 10.68
N LEU A 49 -3.92 9.02 9.39
CA LEU A 49 -4.49 10.22 8.76
C LEU A 49 -5.98 10.38 9.05
N GLU A 50 -6.65 9.36 9.60
CA GLU A 50 -8.07 9.36 9.97
C GLU A 50 -8.97 9.71 8.77
N LEU A 51 -8.57 9.25 7.58
CA LEU A 51 -9.39 9.39 6.37
C LEU A 51 -10.53 8.36 6.41
N PRO A 52 -11.66 8.63 5.73
CA PRO A 52 -12.79 7.73 5.74
C PRO A 52 -12.52 6.45 4.95
N GLU A 53 -12.83 5.28 5.50
CA GLU A 53 -12.73 4.01 4.79
C GLU A 53 -13.77 3.91 3.66
N PRO A 54 -13.51 3.10 2.60
CA PRO A 54 -14.38 3.00 1.42
C PRO A 54 -15.85 2.66 1.68
N TRP A 55 -16.14 1.93 2.76
CA TRP A 55 -17.49 1.53 3.15
C TRP A 55 -18.15 2.47 4.16
N SER A 56 -17.44 3.51 4.61
CA SER A 56 -17.99 4.46 5.58
C SER A 56 -19.01 5.41 4.94
N LEU A 57 -19.95 5.91 5.76
CA LEU A 57 -20.89 6.95 5.33
C LEU A 57 -20.17 8.26 4.93
N LEU A 58 -19.02 8.54 5.55
CA LEU A 58 -18.18 9.67 5.23
C LEU A 58 -17.56 9.55 3.83
N ALA A 59 -17.06 8.38 3.44
CA ALA A 59 -16.59 8.15 2.07
C ALA A 59 -17.71 8.28 1.04
N LYS A 60 -18.91 7.77 1.34
CA LYS A 60 -20.09 7.97 0.49
C LYS A 60 -20.48 9.44 0.35
N ALA A 61 -20.34 10.23 1.42
CA ALA A 61 -20.55 11.67 1.37
C ALA A 61 -19.46 12.38 0.57
N ALA A 62 -18.20 11.99 0.73
CA ALA A 62 -17.05 12.50 -0.04
C ALA A 62 -17.19 12.25 -1.54
N GLY A 63 -17.81 11.14 -1.94
CA GLY A 63 -18.13 10.85 -3.35
C GLY A 63 -19.24 11.73 -3.96
N LYS A 64 -19.92 12.59 -3.19
CA LYS A 64 -20.92 13.52 -3.73
C LYS A 64 -20.24 14.74 -4.35
N VAL A 65 -20.86 15.26 -5.42
CA VAL A 65 -20.38 16.46 -6.12
C VAL A 65 -20.21 17.62 -5.13
N GLY A 66 -18.99 18.18 -5.06
CA GLY A 66 -18.67 19.35 -4.23
C GLY A 66 -17.97 19.06 -2.90
N THR A 67 -17.85 17.80 -2.47
CA THR A 67 -17.02 17.44 -1.29
C THR A 67 -15.63 17.03 -1.76
N LYS A 68 -14.59 17.77 -1.34
CA LYS A 68 -13.20 17.52 -1.69
C LYS A 68 -12.36 17.29 -0.44
N CYS A 69 -11.56 16.24 -0.45
CA CYS A 69 -10.61 15.87 0.59
C CYS A 69 -9.25 15.67 -0.09
N PRO A 70 -8.47 16.75 -0.30
CA PRO A 70 -7.19 16.66 -0.99
C PRO A 70 -6.20 15.82 -0.17
N LEU A 71 -5.49 14.93 -0.85
CA LEU A 71 -4.45 14.06 -0.28
C LEU A 71 -3.19 14.12 -1.15
N VAL A 72 -2.06 14.48 -0.54
CA VAL A 72 -0.75 14.40 -1.22
C VAL A 72 -0.09 13.06 -0.88
N ILE A 73 0.31 12.30 -1.90
CA ILE A 73 1.07 11.05 -1.73
C ILE A 73 2.43 11.23 -2.41
N TYR A 74 3.49 11.31 -1.62
CA TYR A 74 4.87 11.40 -2.12
C TYR A 74 5.52 10.02 -2.18
N GLY A 75 6.12 9.69 -3.31
CA GLY A 75 6.68 8.36 -3.57
C GLY A 75 5.68 7.40 -4.21
N ALA A 76 4.82 7.89 -5.10
CA ALA A 76 3.75 7.11 -5.72
C ALA A 76 4.16 5.75 -6.31
N SER A 77 5.37 5.64 -6.88
CA SER A 77 5.86 4.38 -7.45
C SER A 77 6.49 3.42 -6.43
N THR A 78 6.52 3.75 -5.14
CA THR A 78 6.87 2.79 -4.08
C THR A 78 5.72 1.78 -3.92
N ALA A 79 5.98 0.63 -3.31
CA ALA A 79 4.93 -0.36 -3.09
C ALA A 79 3.80 0.19 -2.21
N THR A 80 4.12 0.94 -1.15
CA THR A 80 3.13 1.57 -0.27
C THR A 80 2.45 2.76 -0.94
N GLY A 81 3.16 3.56 -1.75
CA GLY A 81 2.55 4.66 -2.51
C GLY A 81 1.50 4.18 -3.49
N ASP A 82 1.79 3.11 -4.25
CA ASP A 82 0.85 2.48 -5.18
C ASP A 82 -0.44 2.05 -4.47
N PHE A 83 -0.32 1.24 -3.40
CA PHE A 83 -1.49 0.81 -2.66
C PHE A 83 -2.23 1.97 -2.00
N ALA A 84 -1.54 2.97 -1.46
CA ALA A 84 -2.20 4.15 -0.89
C ALA A 84 -3.07 4.88 -1.92
N ILE A 85 -2.62 5.00 -3.17
CA ILE A 85 -3.39 5.63 -4.25
C ILE A 85 -4.63 4.80 -4.59
N LYS A 86 -4.47 3.48 -4.78
CA LYS A 86 -5.59 2.56 -5.03
C LYS A 86 -6.64 2.61 -3.91
N LEU A 87 -6.20 2.63 -2.65
CA LEU A 87 -7.07 2.68 -1.47
C LEU A 87 -7.75 4.05 -1.31
N ALA A 88 -7.04 5.14 -1.57
CA ALA A 88 -7.61 6.49 -1.53
C ALA A 88 -8.69 6.68 -2.60
N ALA A 89 -8.44 6.20 -3.82
CA ALA A 89 -9.41 6.22 -4.91
C ALA A 89 -10.66 5.40 -4.56
N ALA A 90 -10.48 4.18 -4.02
CA ALA A 90 -11.59 3.35 -3.55
C ALA A 90 -12.41 4.02 -2.44
N ALA A 91 -11.76 4.86 -1.61
CA ALA A 91 -12.39 5.64 -0.56
C ALA A 91 -13.04 6.96 -1.03
N ASN A 92 -13.04 7.25 -2.33
CA ASN A 92 -13.45 8.54 -2.90
C ASN A 92 -12.73 9.74 -2.26
N ILE A 93 -11.47 9.58 -1.89
CA ILE A 93 -10.62 10.67 -1.39
C ILE A 93 -10.02 11.37 -2.60
N HIS A 94 -10.49 12.58 -2.90
CA HIS A 94 -10.06 13.37 -4.05
C HIS A 94 -10.00 14.87 -3.73
N PRO A 95 -9.08 15.64 -4.34
CA PRO A 95 -8.09 15.21 -5.32
C PRO A 95 -6.92 14.41 -4.71
N ILE A 96 -6.45 13.39 -5.42
CA ILE A 96 -5.22 12.65 -5.12
C ILE A 96 -4.07 13.30 -5.89
N ILE A 97 -3.17 13.96 -5.17
CA ILE A 97 -1.97 14.56 -5.73
C ILE A 97 -0.83 13.54 -5.64
N THR A 98 -0.62 12.83 -6.75
CA THR A 98 0.29 11.71 -6.87
C THR A 98 1.69 12.20 -7.27
N VAL A 99 2.64 12.24 -6.34
CA VAL A 99 4.01 12.70 -6.62
C VAL A 99 4.93 11.49 -6.78
N GLY A 100 5.55 11.34 -7.95
CA GLY A 100 6.46 10.23 -8.24
C GLY A 100 7.27 10.46 -9.50
N SER A 101 7.87 9.42 -10.07
CA SER A 101 8.62 9.52 -11.34
C SER A 101 7.72 9.15 -12.53
N LYS A 102 8.24 9.18 -13.76
CA LYS A 102 7.56 8.60 -14.94
C LYS A 102 7.02 7.17 -14.74
N ARG A 103 7.59 6.40 -13.80
CA ARG A 103 7.08 5.05 -13.48
C ARG A 103 5.68 5.08 -12.87
N SER A 104 5.29 6.18 -12.23
CA SER A 104 3.96 6.35 -11.63
C SER A 104 2.84 6.40 -12.67
N GLU A 105 3.13 6.51 -13.97
CA GLU A 105 2.11 6.46 -15.02
C GLU A 105 1.28 5.17 -15.01
N LEU A 106 1.81 4.08 -14.45
CA LEU A 106 1.07 2.83 -14.26
C LEU A 106 -0.17 2.99 -13.35
N LEU A 107 -0.23 4.08 -12.57
CA LEU A 107 -1.31 4.37 -11.63
C LEU A 107 -2.44 5.20 -12.24
N LYS A 108 -2.27 5.70 -13.48
CA LYS A 108 -3.32 6.46 -14.20
C LYS A 108 -4.69 5.77 -14.19
N PRO A 109 -4.81 4.43 -14.33
CA PRO A 109 -6.13 3.76 -14.27
C PRO A 109 -6.88 3.90 -12.94
N PHE A 110 -6.19 4.28 -11.85
CA PHE A 110 -6.79 4.46 -10.52
C PHE A 110 -7.05 5.93 -10.16
N LEU A 111 -6.71 6.86 -11.06
CA LEU A 111 -6.88 8.29 -10.87
C LEU A 111 -8.01 8.81 -11.75
N ASP A 112 -8.74 9.80 -11.24
CA ASP A 112 -9.85 10.45 -11.95
C ASP A 112 -9.57 11.95 -12.07
N GLU A 113 -9.09 12.38 -13.24
CA GLU A 113 -8.80 13.79 -13.53
C GLU A 113 -10.03 14.69 -13.36
N SER A 114 -11.25 14.16 -13.58
CA SER A 114 -12.49 14.92 -13.37
C SER A 114 -12.75 15.23 -11.90
N LYS A 115 -12.15 14.46 -10.99
CA LYS A 115 -12.16 14.70 -9.55
C LYS A 115 -10.96 15.53 -9.07
N GLY A 116 -10.09 15.95 -9.98
CA GLY A 116 -8.92 16.77 -9.70
C GLY A 116 -7.65 15.97 -9.39
N ASP A 117 -7.68 14.64 -9.56
CA ASP A 117 -6.51 13.80 -9.38
C ASP A 117 -5.45 14.13 -10.43
N VAL A 118 -4.18 14.04 -10.05
CA VAL A 118 -3.09 14.34 -10.96
C VAL A 118 -1.81 13.62 -10.55
N ILE A 119 -0.99 13.29 -11.55
CA ILE A 119 0.38 12.81 -11.37
C ILE A 119 1.35 13.98 -11.61
N ILE A 120 2.26 14.19 -10.64
CA ILE A 120 3.36 15.15 -10.73
C ILE A 120 4.66 14.35 -10.79
N ASP A 121 5.39 14.49 -11.90
CA ASP A 121 6.73 13.91 -12.05
C ASP A 121 7.75 14.79 -11.31
N TYR A 122 8.23 14.35 -10.14
CA TYR A 122 9.19 15.13 -9.35
C TYR A 122 10.50 15.37 -10.10
N THR A 123 10.83 14.52 -11.09
CA THR A 123 12.08 14.66 -11.88
C THR A 123 12.00 15.77 -12.92
N ALA A 124 10.81 16.33 -13.16
CA ALA A 124 10.61 17.45 -14.06
C ALA A 124 10.91 18.82 -13.42
N TYR A 125 11.18 18.86 -12.11
CA TYR A 125 11.39 20.10 -11.35
C TYR A 125 12.86 20.19 -10.92
N PRO A 126 13.63 21.20 -11.39
CA PRO A 126 15.03 21.39 -11.05
C PRO A 126 15.29 21.70 -9.56
N THR A 127 14.31 22.28 -8.87
CA THR A 127 14.44 22.73 -7.48
C THR A 127 13.29 22.24 -6.61
N GLU A 128 13.55 22.10 -5.31
CA GLU A 128 12.54 21.75 -4.31
C GLU A 128 11.40 22.80 -4.29
N ASP A 129 11.72 24.10 -4.36
CA ASP A 129 10.72 25.16 -4.31
C ASP A 129 9.76 25.12 -5.51
N GLU A 130 10.26 24.83 -6.72
CA GLU A 130 9.43 24.65 -7.91
C GLU A 130 8.50 23.43 -7.76
N LEU A 131 9.00 22.32 -7.21
CA LEU A 131 8.18 21.13 -6.94
C LEU A 131 7.11 21.42 -5.88
N ILE A 132 7.46 22.09 -4.78
CA ILE A 132 6.51 22.51 -3.74
C ILE A 132 5.43 23.40 -4.35
N HIS A 133 5.83 24.38 -5.17
CA HIS A 133 4.89 25.27 -5.84
C HIS A 133 3.93 24.49 -6.75
N ALA A 134 4.46 23.58 -7.57
CA ALA A 134 3.63 22.77 -8.47
C ALA A 134 2.64 21.87 -7.72
N ILE A 135 3.04 21.27 -6.59
CA ILE A 135 2.14 20.47 -5.76
C ILE A 135 1.06 21.35 -5.13
N LYS A 136 1.40 22.53 -4.61
CA LYS A 136 0.42 23.49 -4.06
C LYS A 136 -0.58 23.97 -5.12
N GLU A 137 -0.11 24.28 -6.32
CA GLU A 137 -0.99 24.68 -7.43
C GLU A 137 -1.90 23.54 -7.89
N ALA A 138 -1.39 22.30 -7.90
CA ALA A 138 -2.21 21.13 -8.18
C ALA A 138 -3.33 20.93 -7.14
N VAL A 139 -3.02 21.10 -5.85
CA VAL A 139 -4.02 21.07 -4.77
C VAL A 139 -5.11 22.12 -4.98
N LYS A 140 -4.73 23.36 -5.30
CA LYS A 140 -5.69 24.45 -5.59
C LYS A 140 -6.55 24.13 -6.81
N ARG A 141 -5.93 23.72 -7.92
CA ARG A 141 -6.63 23.37 -9.17
C ARG A 141 -7.57 22.19 -9.00
N GLY A 142 -7.24 21.25 -8.12
CA GLY A 142 -8.10 20.12 -7.76
C GLY A 142 -9.34 20.50 -6.93
N GLY A 143 -9.48 21.78 -6.55
CA GLY A 143 -10.67 22.31 -5.88
C GLY A 143 -10.68 22.10 -4.38
N ALA A 144 -9.51 22.09 -3.73
CA ALA A 144 -9.42 22.06 -2.27
C ALA A 144 -10.28 23.17 -1.63
N PRO A 145 -11.15 22.87 -0.63
CA PRO A 145 -12.13 23.83 -0.11
C PRO A 145 -11.57 25.16 0.39
N ASP A 146 -10.35 25.14 0.92
CA ASP A 146 -9.59 26.28 1.45
C ASP A 146 -8.27 26.49 0.68
N GLY A 147 -8.16 25.91 -0.52
CA GLY A 147 -6.98 26.03 -1.39
C GLY A 147 -5.72 25.33 -0.87
N ARG A 148 -5.82 24.48 0.16
CA ARG A 148 -4.69 23.75 0.75
C ARG A 148 -5.03 22.29 1.01
N CYS A 149 -3.99 21.51 1.31
CA CYS A 149 -4.10 20.12 1.70
C CYS A 149 -3.80 19.97 3.19
N TRP A 150 -4.54 19.11 3.87
CA TRP A 150 -4.42 18.87 5.31
C TRP A 150 -3.75 17.54 5.66
N LYS A 151 -3.65 16.63 4.68
CA LYS A 151 -3.24 15.25 4.89
C LYS A 151 -2.23 14.85 3.82
N ALA A 152 -1.10 14.32 4.24
CA ALA A 152 -0.11 13.81 3.31
C ALA A 152 0.49 12.49 3.77
N TYR A 153 0.94 11.69 2.81
CA TYR A 153 1.65 10.45 3.06
C TYR A 153 2.97 10.43 2.30
N ASP A 154 4.09 10.46 3.04
CA ASP A 154 5.42 10.28 2.46
C ASP A 154 5.84 8.80 2.55
N THR A 155 5.97 8.17 1.40
CA THR A 155 6.34 6.76 1.26
C THR A 155 7.82 6.55 0.89
N VAL A 156 8.56 7.63 0.69
CA VAL A 156 10.02 7.62 0.52
C VAL A 156 10.69 7.74 1.89
N THR A 157 10.23 8.68 2.71
CA THR A 157 10.65 8.86 4.12
C THR A 157 12.12 9.24 4.30
N ASP A 158 12.73 9.90 3.32
CA ASP A 158 14.00 10.58 3.53
C ASP A 158 13.75 11.91 4.24
N ASP A 159 14.74 12.43 4.98
CA ASP A 159 14.56 13.68 5.72
C ASP A 159 14.20 14.84 4.78
N GLU A 160 14.75 14.83 3.57
CA GLU A 160 14.44 15.78 2.50
C GLU A 160 12.97 15.70 2.05
N THR A 161 12.44 14.49 1.84
CA THR A 161 11.06 14.32 1.38
C THR A 161 10.06 14.67 2.47
N ILE A 162 10.37 14.36 3.74
CA ILE A 162 9.55 14.78 4.88
C ILE A 162 9.51 16.32 4.93
N ARG A 163 10.66 17.00 4.91
CA ARG A 163 10.71 18.47 4.92
C ARG A 163 9.89 19.07 3.78
N LEU A 164 10.10 18.59 2.55
CA LEU A 164 9.37 19.04 1.38
C LEU A 164 7.85 18.88 1.55
N VAL A 165 7.39 17.70 1.97
CA VAL A 165 5.96 17.42 2.16
C VAL A 165 5.35 18.28 3.26
N THR A 166 6.06 18.54 4.37
CA THR A 166 5.57 19.46 5.40
C THR A 166 5.40 20.88 4.86
N LYS A 167 6.36 21.39 4.07
CA LYS A 167 6.24 22.70 3.41
C LYS A 167 5.08 22.76 2.41
N VAL A 168 4.72 21.65 1.76
CA VAL A 168 3.58 21.55 0.85
C VAL A 168 2.26 21.77 1.59
N ILE A 169 2.05 21.11 2.72
CA ILE A 169 0.77 21.15 3.46
C ILE A 169 0.71 22.19 4.60
N ALA A 170 1.81 22.90 4.82
CA ALA A 170 1.96 23.93 5.83
C ALA A 170 0.84 24.99 5.82
N GLY A 171 0.53 25.50 7.00
CA GLY A 171 -0.44 26.56 7.22
C GLY A 171 -1.14 26.45 8.57
N PRO A 172 -1.94 27.45 8.97
CA PRO A 172 -2.49 27.53 10.32
C PRO A 172 -3.39 26.33 10.66
N PRO A 173 -3.60 26.03 11.96
CA PRO A 173 -4.61 25.08 12.38
C PRO A 173 -6.02 25.56 12.02
N ASP A 174 -6.98 24.65 12.02
CA ASP A 174 -8.39 24.98 11.85
C ASP A 174 -8.99 25.61 13.12
N ASP A 175 -10.29 25.96 13.06
CA ASP A 175 -11.01 26.57 14.18
C ASP A 175 -11.05 25.69 15.45
N ALA A 176 -10.81 24.38 15.32
CA ALA A 176 -10.71 23.43 16.42
C ALA A 176 -9.27 23.22 16.91
N GLY A 177 -8.30 23.97 16.38
CA GLY A 177 -6.89 23.86 16.73
C GLY A 177 -6.17 22.68 16.08
N ARG A 178 -6.80 21.96 15.16
CA ARG A 178 -6.19 20.80 14.48
C ARG A 178 -5.22 21.28 13.41
N ARG A 179 -4.01 20.72 13.43
CA ARG A 179 -2.96 21.01 12.45
C ARG A 179 -3.06 20.06 11.25
N PRO A 180 -2.49 20.45 10.09
CA PRO A 180 -2.20 19.50 9.03
C PRO A 180 -1.36 18.35 9.56
N LYS A 181 -1.63 17.14 9.07
CA LYS A 181 -0.95 15.93 9.52
C LYS A 181 -0.33 15.23 8.32
N MET A 182 0.95 14.88 8.43
CA MET A 182 1.57 13.94 7.50
C MET A 182 2.01 12.67 8.22
N THR A 183 1.93 11.54 7.53
CA THR A 183 2.47 10.26 8.03
C THR A 183 3.60 9.76 7.14
N ASN A 184 4.50 8.94 7.70
CA ASN A 184 5.61 8.31 6.99
C ASN A 184 5.86 6.87 7.48
N ILE A 185 6.60 6.08 6.71
CA ILE A 185 6.85 4.65 7.02
C ILE A 185 8.20 4.37 7.70
N GLY A 186 9.04 5.38 7.85
CA GLY A 186 10.37 5.28 8.44
C GLY A 186 10.42 5.62 9.92
N LEU A 187 9.26 5.66 10.58
CA LEU A 187 9.12 5.84 12.03
C LEU A 187 9.68 7.18 12.54
N LYS A 188 9.65 8.22 11.71
CA LYS A 188 10.17 9.55 12.02
C LYS A 188 9.06 10.46 12.53
N THR A 189 9.28 11.15 13.64
CA THR A 189 8.36 12.17 14.18
C THR A 189 9.02 13.53 14.34
N ASP A 190 10.35 13.56 14.36
CA ASP A 190 11.14 14.76 14.55
C ASP A 190 12.25 14.76 13.49
N VAL A 191 12.13 15.65 12.51
CA VAL A 191 13.09 15.83 11.42
C VAL A 191 13.43 17.31 11.35
N GLU A 192 14.71 17.62 11.49
CA GLU A 192 15.15 19.01 11.45
C GLU A 192 14.74 19.67 10.12
N GLY A 193 14.19 20.89 10.22
CA GLY A 193 13.75 21.71 9.10
C GLY A 193 12.34 21.42 8.57
N THR A 194 11.55 20.59 9.25
CA THR A 194 10.12 20.45 8.97
C THR A 194 9.34 21.70 9.37
N ASP A 195 8.24 21.98 8.67
CA ASP A 195 7.38 23.11 9.00
C ASP A 195 6.66 22.88 10.36
N PRO A 196 6.80 23.79 11.33
CA PRO A 196 6.27 23.61 12.69
C PRO A 196 4.74 23.65 12.77
N SER A 197 4.06 24.06 11.69
CA SER A 197 2.60 24.02 11.62
C SER A 197 2.05 22.63 11.33
N VAL A 198 2.89 21.65 10.99
CA VAL A 198 2.48 20.31 10.56
C VAL A 198 2.80 19.26 11.62
N ASP A 199 1.83 18.42 11.95
CA ASP A 199 2.04 17.23 12.78
C ASP A 199 2.69 16.12 11.93
N VAL A 200 3.92 15.76 12.26
CA VAL A 200 4.64 14.66 11.64
C VAL A 200 4.46 13.40 12.50
N VAL A 201 3.67 12.46 11.99
CA VAL A 201 3.45 11.15 12.62
C VAL A 201 4.05 10.04 11.76
N TYR A 202 4.04 8.82 12.25
CA TYR A 202 4.45 7.65 11.47
C TYR A 202 3.36 6.59 11.47
N THR A 203 3.41 5.71 10.49
CA THR A 203 2.58 4.52 10.42
C THR A 203 3.45 3.28 10.51
N MET A 204 2.88 2.18 11.01
CA MET A 204 3.56 0.91 11.11
C MET A 204 2.57 -0.23 10.90
N VAL A 205 2.88 -1.14 9.97
CA VAL A 205 2.04 -2.32 9.71
C VAL A 205 1.86 -3.21 10.95
N GLY A 206 2.78 -3.13 11.91
CA GLY A 206 2.67 -3.81 13.20
C GLY A 206 1.38 -3.50 13.96
N ARG A 207 0.67 -2.41 13.65
CA ARG A 207 -0.67 -2.11 14.20
C ARG A 207 -1.66 -3.24 13.92
N VAL A 208 -1.75 -3.76 12.69
CA VAL A 208 -2.64 -4.89 12.35
C VAL A 208 -2.17 -6.25 12.87
N HIS A 209 -1.02 -6.27 13.56
CA HIS A 209 -0.48 -7.45 14.22
C HIS A 209 -0.48 -7.29 15.75
N SER A 210 -1.11 -6.25 16.28
CA SER A 210 -1.24 -6.06 17.73
C SER A 210 -2.25 -7.04 18.31
N GLU A 211 -2.18 -7.27 19.62
CA GLU A 211 -3.15 -8.11 20.32
C GLU A 211 -4.50 -7.40 20.56
N ASP A 212 -4.62 -6.11 20.20
CA ASP A 212 -5.87 -5.36 20.30
C ASP A 212 -6.90 -5.88 19.30
N GLU A 213 -8.12 -6.13 19.78
CA GLU A 213 -9.17 -6.73 18.94
C GLU A 213 -9.68 -5.77 17.85
N ASN A 214 -9.61 -4.44 18.04
CA ASN A 214 -9.98 -3.51 16.98
C ASN A 214 -8.94 -3.51 15.86
N ASP A 215 -7.66 -3.60 16.20
CA ASP A 215 -6.58 -3.74 15.23
C ASP A 215 -6.67 -5.07 14.46
N LYS A 216 -7.01 -6.19 15.11
CA LYS A 216 -7.30 -7.47 14.44
C LYS A 216 -8.51 -7.36 13.52
N LEU A 217 -9.58 -6.72 13.97
CA LEU A 217 -10.78 -6.49 13.16
C LEU A 217 -10.46 -5.63 11.92
N PHE A 218 -9.63 -4.61 12.09
CA PHE A 218 -9.12 -3.80 10.97
C PHE A 218 -8.38 -4.67 9.96
N GLY A 219 -7.50 -5.56 10.43
CA GLY A 219 -6.80 -6.54 9.61
C GLY A 219 -7.74 -7.46 8.82
N VAL A 220 -8.71 -8.08 9.48
CA VAL A 220 -9.72 -8.97 8.85
C VAL A 220 -10.52 -8.21 7.80
N THR A 221 -10.98 -7.01 8.14
CA THR A 221 -11.85 -6.19 7.28
C THR A 221 -11.11 -5.80 6.01
N TRP A 222 -9.87 -5.31 6.13
CA TRP A 222 -9.06 -4.95 4.98
C TRP A 222 -8.61 -6.16 4.17
N GLY A 223 -8.33 -7.31 4.80
CA GLY A 223 -8.06 -8.56 4.08
C GLY A 223 -9.23 -8.98 3.19
N ALA A 224 -10.46 -8.92 3.72
CA ALA A 224 -11.67 -9.17 2.93
C ALA A 224 -11.84 -8.14 1.81
N ALA A 225 -11.56 -6.85 2.08
CA ALA A 225 -11.62 -5.79 1.09
C ALA A 225 -10.58 -5.99 -0.04
N PHE A 226 -9.35 -6.41 0.25
CA PHE A 226 -8.34 -6.72 -0.76
C PHE A 226 -8.78 -7.88 -1.66
N SER A 227 -9.30 -8.96 -1.07
CA SER A 227 -9.82 -10.11 -1.83
C SER A 227 -10.94 -9.69 -2.78
N ARG A 228 -11.85 -8.83 -2.30
CA ARG A 228 -12.94 -8.28 -3.10
C ARG A 228 -12.41 -7.36 -4.21
N GLY A 229 -11.45 -6.48 -3.89
CA GLY A 229 -10.87 -5.55 -4.84
C GLY A 229 -10.14 -6.22 -5.99
N LEU A 230 -9.41 -7.29 -5.71
CA LEU A 230 -8.79 -8.14 -6.73
C LEU A 230 -9.82 -8.75 -7.68
N ARG A 231 -10.97 -9.20 -7.13
CA ARG A 231 -12.06 -9.79 -7.93
C ARG A 231 -12.78 -8.75 -8.79
N GLU A 232 -12.96 -7.55 -8.27
CA GLU A 232 -13.72 -6.46 -8.91
C GLU A 232 -12.85 -5.55 -9.80
N GLY A 233 -11.52 -5.66 -9.70
CA GLY A 233 -10.57 -4.92 -10.55
C GLY A 233 -10.27 -3.49 -10.10
N TRP A 234 -10.85 -2.99 -9.00
CA TRP A 234 -10.47 -1.69 -8.43
C TRP A 234 -9.15 -1.75 -7.63
N PHE A 235 -8.64 -2.97 -7.38
CA PHE A 235 -7.39 -3.22 -6.68
C PHE A 235 -6.58 -4.28 -7.43
N THR A 236 -5.29 -4.05 -7.59
CA THR A 236 -4.35 -4.99 -8.24
C THR A 236 -3.04 -5.04 -7.46
N GLY A 237 -2.24 -6.08 -7.69
CA GLY A 237 -0.89 -6.15 -7.11
C GLY A 237 0.04 -5.03 -7.59
N HIS A 238 1.17 -4.89 -6.91
CA HIS A 238 2.25 -4.01 -7.33
C HIS A 238 3.09 -4.71 -8.42
N PRO A 239 3.71 -3.99 -9.39
CA PRO A 239 4.65 -4.61 -10.31
C PRO A 239 5.74 -5.41 -9.57
N TYR A 240 6.22 -6.49 -10.16
CA TYR A 240 7.19 -7.36 -9.51
C TYR A 240 8.20 -7.98 -10.47
N VAL A 241 9.30 -8.46 -9.89
CA VAL A 241 10.31 -9.29 -10.54
C VAL A 241 10.52 -10.55 -9.71
N ILE A 242 10.76 -11.66 -10.39
CA ILE A 242 10.98 -12.96 -9.76
C ILE A 242 12.48 -13.24 -9.77
N GLY A 243 13.04 -13.49 -8.58
CA GLY A 243 14.41 -13.93 -8.40
C GLY A 243 14.64 -15.34 -8.91
N LYS A 244 15.90 -15.68 -9.18
CA LYS A 244 16.30 -17.02 -9.64
C LYS A 244 16.64 -17.91 -8.45
N ASN A 245 16.57 -19.23 -8.63
CA ASN A 245 17.04 -20.25 -7.68
C ASN A 245 16.36 -20.21 -6.30
N GLY A 246 15.10 -19.78 -6.25
CA GLY A 246 14.33 -19.73 -5.01
C GLY A 246 15.04 -18.99 -3.87
N LEU A 247 15.16 -19.63 -2.70
CA LEU A 247 15.74 -19.01 -1.51
C LEU A 247 17.25 -18.78 -1.63
N GLU A 248 17.98 -19.52 -2.48
CA GLU A 248 19.42 -19.29 -2.68
C GLU A 248 19.70 -17.94 -3.35
N GLY A 249 18.81 -17.47 -4.24
CA GLY A 249 18.91 -16.16 -4.89
C GLY A 249 18.45 -14.98 -4.03
N LEU A 250 17.97 -15.22 -2.81
CA LEU A 250 17.38 -14.18 -1.96
C LEU A 250 18.39 -13.08 -1.62
N SER A 251 19.65 -13.43 -1.33
CA SER A 251 20.69 -12.45 -0.98
C SER A 251 20.97 -11.47 -2.13
N GLU A 252 21.01 -11.95 -3.37
CA GLU A 252 21.16 -11.09 -4.56
C GLU A 252 19.97 -10.13 -4.71
N GLY A 253 18.74 -10.63 -4.49
CA GLY A 253 17.53 -9.82 -4.52
C GLY A 253 17.53 -8.72 -3.46
N LEU A 254 17.86 -9.06 -2.20
CA LEU A 254 17.93 -8.11 -1.10
C LEU A 254 19.02 -7.05 -1.33
N ASN A 255 20.18 -7.44 -1.85
CA ASN A 255 21.24 -6.49 -2.22
C ASN A 255 20.82 -5.58 -3.39
N SER A 256 20.03 -6.11 -4.33
CA SER A 256 19.48 -5.32 -5.45
C SER A 256 18.42 -4.31 -5.00
N LEU A 257 17.62 -4.65 -3.98
CA LEU A 257 16.74 -3.69 -3.31
C LEU A 257 17.55 -2.61 -2.57
N LYS A 258 18.54 -3.01 -1.77
CA LYS A 258 19.39 -2.09 -0.99
C LYS A 258 20.15 -1.10 -1.86
N SER A 259 20.65 -1.53 -3.02
CA SER A 259 21.37 -0.68 -3.97
C SER A 259 20.45 0.15 -4.87
N GLY A 260 19.12 0.00 -4.75
CA GLY A 260 18.15 0.70 -5.59
C GLY A 260 18.18 0.28 -7.06
N LYS A 261 18.68 -0.93 -7.37
CA LYS A 261 18.66 -1.52 -8.72
C LYS A 261 17.24 -1.95 -9.10
N ILE A 262 16.51 -2.54 -8.17
CA ILE A 262 15.07 -2.83 -8.33
C ILE A 262 14.31 -1.56 -7.93
N ARG A 263 13.57 -0.99 -8.88
CA ARG A 263 12.82 0.26 -8.70
C ARG A 263 11.38 0.08 -9.16
N ALA A 264 10.44 0.59 -8.37
CA ALA A 264 9.00 0.51 -8.62
C ALA A 264 8.50 -0.92 -8.89
N GLN A 265 9.17 -1.90 -8.28
CA GLN A 265 8.86 -3.32 -8.41
C GLN A 265 9.15 -4.00 -7.07
N LYS A 266 8.33 -4.98 -6.72
CA LYS A 266 8.59 -5.90 -5.61
C LYS A 266 9.48 -7.04 -6.10
N PHE A 267 10.51 -7.37 -5.33
CA PHE A 267 11.26 -8.60 -5.55
C PHE A 267 10.52 -9.77 -4.90
N LEU A 268 10.30 -10.83 -5.67
CA LEU A 268 9.67 -12.06 -5.20
C LEU A 268 10.64 -13.23 -5.36
N THR A 269 10.48 -14.24 -4.51
CA THR A 269 11.17 -15.52 -4.63
C THR A 269 10.14 -16.64 -4.57
N ARG A 270 10.40 -17.74 -5.29
CA ARG A 270 9.59 -18.97 -5.25
C ARG A 270 10.35 -20.02 -4.44
N PRO A 271 9.95 -20.32 -3.20
CA PRO A 271 10.64 -21.32 -2.39
C PRO A 271 10.75 -22.69 -3.08
N SER A 272 9.76 -23.07 -3.89
CA SER A 272 9.74 -24.31 -4.67
C SER A 272 10.83 -24.39 -5.75
N GLU A 273 11.43 -23.27 -6.16
CA GLU A 273 12.53 -23.22 -7.12
C GLU A 273 13.92 -23.28 -6.44
N THR A 274 13.96 -23.45 -5.12
CA THR A 274 15.23 -23.62 -4.39
C THR A 274 15.82 -24.99 -4.74
N PRO A 275 17.10 -25.09 -5.15
CA PRO A 275 17.74 -26.37 -5.39
C PRO A 275 17.59 -27.33 -4.20
N GLY A 276 17.13 -28.54 -4.47
CA GLY A 276 16.83 -29.54 -3.44
C GLY A 276 15.48 -29.37 -2.72
N ALA A 277 14.70 -28.33 -3.02
CA ALA A 277 13.32 -28.24 -2.55
C ALA A 277 12.48 -29.33 -3.19
N SER A 278 11.75 -30.08 -2.36
CA SER A 278 10.83 -31.11 -2.80
C SER A 278 9.50 -30.48 -3.24
N ALA A 279 9.52 -29.69 -4.31
CA ALA A 279 8.28 -29.28 -4.94
C ALA A 279 7.67 -30.51 -5.64
N GLN A 280 6.75 -31.21 -4.98
CA GLN A 280 5.82 -32.10 -5.68
C GLN A 280 4.91 -31.25 -6.57
N VAL A 281 5.41 -30.90 -7.75
CA VAL A 281 4.57 -30.43 -8.85
C VAL A 281 3.82 -31.67 -9.37
N GLY A 282 2.60 -31.89 -8.84
CA GLY A 282 1.64 -32.82 -9.43
C GLY A 282 1.83 -34.31 -9.12
N ALA A 283 2.04 -34.70 -7.85
CA ALA A 283 1.84 -36.09 -7.48
C ALA A 283 0.33 -36.42 -7.53
N THR A 284 -0.11 -36.98 -8.66
CA THR A 284 -1.31 -37.81 -8.66
C THR A 284 -1.01 -39.01 -7.76
N ALA A 285 -1.54 -38.99 -6.53
CA ALA A 285 -1.50 -40.15 -5.67
C ALA A 285 -2.31 -41.27 -6.34
N ARG A 286 -1.60 -42.23 -6.93
CA ARG A 286 -2.19 -43.49 -7.40
C ARG A 286 -2.19 -44.46 -6.22
N ASN A 287 -3.35 -44.99 -5.87
CA ASN A 287 -3.41 -46.13 -4.95
C ASN A 287 -2.84 -47.39 -5.63
N ALA A 288 -2.67 -48.46 -4.87
CA ALA A 288 -2.15 -49.76 -5.33
C ALA A 288 -2.94 -50.43 -6.49
N ARG A 289 -3.99 -49.78 -7.01
CA ARG A 289 -4.79 -50.23 -8.17
C ARG A 289 -4.78 -49.26 -9.36
N GLY A 290 -3.94 -48.23 -9.35
CA GLY A 290 -3.66 -47.41 -10.53
C GLY A 290 -4.75 -46.42 -10.97
N GLN A 291 -5.75 -46.11 -10.14
CA GLN A 291 -6.76 -45.09 -10.45
C GLN A 291 -6.29 -43.67 -10.08
N VAL A 292 -6.57 -42.71 -10.96
CA VAL A 292 -6.24 -41.28 -10.79
C VAL A 292 -7.39 -40.57 -10.07
N PHE A 293 -7.12 -39.98 -8.91
CA PHE A 293 -8.05 -39.06 -8.24
C PHE A 293 -7.60 -37.62 -8.49
N VAL A 294 -8.49 -36.80 -9.06
CA VAL A 294 -8.39 -35.34 -8.98
C VAL A 294 -9.08 -34.95 -7.67
N ALA A 295 -8.33 -34.51 -6.67
CA ALA A 295 -8.90 -34.02 -5.42
C ALA A 295 -9.66 -32.71 -5.71
N ARG A 296 -10.99 -32.82 -5.91
CA ARG A 296 -11.91 -31.69 -5.76
C ARG A 296 -12.22 -31.57 -4.27
N SER A 297 -12.06 -30.37 -3.71
CA SER A 297 -12.43 -30.02 -2.35
C SER A 297 -13.95 -29.99 -2.18
N ARG A 298 -14.60 -31.15 -2.12
CA ARG A 298 -15.91 -31.33 -1.47
C ARG A 298 -15.88 -32.66 -0.74
N ASP A 299 -16.55 -32.68 0.41
CA ASP A 299 -16.77 -33.80 1.33
C ASP A 299 -15.76 -33.91 2.48
N LEU A 300 -15.95 -33.03 3.48
CA LEU A 300 -15.73 -33.42 4.88
C LEU A 300 -17.12 -33.76 5.47
N PRO A 301 -17.30 -34.91 6.13
CA PRO A 301 -18.54 -35.19 6.84
C PRO A 301 -18.64 -34.31 8.08
N ALA A 302 -19.84 -33.79 8.34
CA ALA A 302 -20.15 -33.10 9.59
C ALA A 302 -19.94 -34.06 10.76
N CYS A 303 -19.06 -33.69 11.69
CA CYS A 303 -19.06 -34.29 13.02
C CYS A 303 -20.12 -33.59 13.87
N SER A 304 -20.97 -34.41 14.46
CA SER A 304 -22.00 -34.15 15.47
C SER A 304 -21.50 -33.34 16.67
#